data_AF-A0A1B0D064-F1
#
_entry.id   AF-A0A1B0D064-F1
#
_cell.length_a   1.000
_cell.length_b   1.000
_cell.length_c   1.000
_cell.angle_alpha   90.00
_cell.angle_beta   90.00
_cell.angle_gamma   90.00
#
_symmetry.space_group_name_H-M   'P 1'
#
loop_
_entity.id
_entity.type
_entity.pdbx_description
1 polymer ?
#
loop_
_entity_poly.entity_id
_entity_poly.type
_entity_poly.pdbx_seq_one_letter_code
_entity_poly.pdbx_strand_id
1 'polypeptide(L)'
;MSIDHSPNGPATRLHIKAAQVTDEDTYVCESTFLEPLESCNNLGAYSIDFKVLVPPSAILVLDEEGNQLKNSTTLGPLREGHTLGGTCEVRGARPAPVVGWYRSGKRLTDTVTIDESNGLFLVKSTLSLVLSRQELASIIECRVETPALEHIVSNQLVLDLQVRPTKINLSGVKHHTVQGTKVLLQCHVFGARPAANVTWYNSTRALSTDHEPLSTISTKT
;
A
#
# COMPACT_ATOMS: atom_id res chain seq x y z
N MET A 1 7.86 7.70 -39.98
CA MET A 1 7.30 9.07 -39.91
C MET A 1 7.05 9.57 -41.31
N SER A 2 6.16 10.54 -41.50
CA SER A 2 5.92 11.20 -42.80
C SER A 2 5.60 12.67 -42.60
N ILE A 3 5.99 13.51 -43.55
CA ILE A 3 5.65 14.94 -43.54
C ILE A 3 4.64 15.19 -44.64
N ASP A 4 3.59 15.96 -44.35
CA ASP A 4 2.68 16.49 -45.37
C ASP A 4 2.63 18.02 -45.33
N HIS A 5 2.24 18.59 -46.47
CA HIS A 5 2.07 20.01 -46.65
C HIS A 5 0.62 20.27 -47.00
N SER A 6 0.02 21.27 -46.35
CA SER A 6 -1.32 21.72 -46.70
C SER A 6 -1.32 22.23 -48.15
N PRO A 7 -2.09 21.63 -49.09
CA PRO A 7 -2.03 21.98 -50.52
C PRO A 7 -2.29 23.45 -50.83
N ASN A 8 -3.01 24.16 -49.94
CA ASN A 8 -3.36 25.58 -50.07
C ASN A 8 -3.23 26.35 -48.74
N GLY A 9 -2.34 25.95 -47.82
CA GLY A 9 -2.24 26.60 -46.50
C GLY A 9 -0.82 26.65 -45.94
N PRO A 10 -0.55 27.53 -44.95
CA PRO A 10 0.79 27.79 -44.43
C PRO A 10 1.34 26.71 -43.49
N ALA A 11 0.68 25.55 -43.40
CA ALA A 11 0.96 24.52 -42.41
C ALA A 11 1.67 23.31 -43.01
N THR A 12 2.74 22.89 -42.33
CA THR A 12 3.39 21.58 -42.50
C THR A 12 3.06 20.71 -41.29
N ARG A 13 2.90 19.39 -41.46
CA ARG A 13 2.61 18.47 -40.35
C ARG A 13 3.58 17.29 -40.39
N LEU A 14 4.12 16.96 -39.22
CA LEU A 14 4.87 15.73 -39.01
C LEU A 14 3.91 14.65 -38.45
N HIS A 15 3.77 13.55 -39.17
CA HIS A 15 2.93 12.43 -38.79
C HIS A 15 3.78 11.26 -38.26
N ILE A 16 3.62 10.97 -36.97
CA ILE A 16 4.15 9.77 -36.30
C ILE A 16 2.97 8.79 -36.16
N LYS A 17 2.93 7.76 -37.02
CA LYS A 17 1.77 6.83 -37.10
C LYS A 17 1.61 5.95 -35.86
N ALA A 18 2.72 5.50 -35.28
CA ALA A 18 2.74 4.65 -34.10
C ALA A 18 3.98 5.01 -33.27
N ALA A 19 3.80 5.93 -32.32
CA ALA A 19 4.90 6.43 -31.50
C ALA A 19 5.55 5.30 -30.70
N GLN A 20 6.87 5.24 -30.77
CA GLN A 20 7.72 4.34 -29.98
C GLN A 20 8.53 5.14 -28.97
N VAL A 21 9.03 4.47 -27.92
CA VAL A 21 9.91 5.11 -26.93
C VAL A 21 11.15 5.73 -27.59
N THR A 22 11.64 5.15 -28.68
CA THR A 22 12.77 5.68 -29.47
C THR A 22 12.44 6.94 -30.25
N ASP A 23 11.17 7.30 -30.41
CA ASP A 23 10.75 8.54 -31.06
C ASP A 23 10.77 9.74 -30.09
N GLU A 24 11.01 9.52 -28.80
CA GLU A 24 11.12 10.56 -27.78
C GLU A 24 12.36 11.43 -28.04
N ASP A 25 12.13 12.69 -28.41
CA ASP A 25 13.18 13.67 -28.72
C ASP A 25 12.61 15.09 -28.68
N THR A 26 13.47 16.09 -28.87
CA THR A 26 13.08 17.47 -29.10
C THR A 26 12.89 17.70 -30.60
N TYR A 27 11.64 17.93 -31.01
CA TYR A 27 11.30 18.21 -32.41
C TYR A 27 11.34 19.71 -32.65
N VAL A 28 12.10 20.13 -33.67
CA VAL A 28 12.27 21.55 -34.02
C VAL A 28 11.59 21.84 -35.36
N CYS A 29 10.74 22.87 -35.36
CA CYS A 29 10.19 23.47 -36.57
C CYS A 29 10.94 24.77 -36.85
N GLU A 30 11.77 24.77 -37.89
CA GLU A 30 12.54 25.94 -38.33
C GLU A 30 12.01 26.47 -39.66
N SER A 31 11.93 27.80 -39.80
CA SER A 31 11.64 28.49 -41.05
C SER A 31 12.86 29.24 -41.56
N THR A 32 13.21 29.09 -42.84
CA THR A 32 14.28 29.85 -43.50
C THR A 32 13.70 30.88 -44.47
N PHE A 33 14.33 32.05 -44.57
CA PHE A 33 14.00 33.11 -45.54
C PHE A 33 15.12 33.21 -46.59
N LEU A 34 14.77 33.46 -47.86
CA LEU A 34 15.68 33.39 -49.01
C LEU A 34 16.50 34.68 -49.27
N GLU A 35 16.29 35.78 -48.55
CA GLU A 35 17.14 36.97 -48.64
C GLU A 35 17.90 37.23 -47.34
N PRO A 36 19.26 37.33 -47.37
CA PRO A 36 20.05 37.64 -46.20
C PRO A 36 19.97 39.15 -45.94
N LEU A 37 19.02 39.62 -45.14
CA LEU A 37 19.15 40.93 -44.50
C LEU A 37 20.05 40.80 -43.27
N GLU A 38 21.07 41.66 -43.19
CA GLU A 38 22.09 41.71 -42.13
C GLU A 38 21.53 41.90 -40.70
N SER A 39 20.21 42.08 -40.54
CA SER A 39 19.52 42.38 -39.29
C SER A 39 18.52 41.30 -38.82
N CYS A 40 18.58 40.07 -39.34
CA CYS A 40 17.69 39.00 -38.86
C CYS A 40 18.18 38.44 -37.51
N ASN A 41 17.59 38.91 -36.41
CA ASN A 41 17.55 38.12 -35.17
C ASN A 41 16.82 36.81 -35.49
N ASN A 42 17.51 35.67 -35.40
CA ASN A 42 16.97 34.33 -35.67
C ASN A 42 15.77 34.01 -34.74
N LEU A 43 14.57 34.39 -35.18
CA LEU A 43 13.28 34.19 -34.48
C LEU A 43 12.47 33.01 -35.07
N GLY A 44 13.06 32.23 -35.98
CA GLY A 44 12.33 31.29 -36.85
C GLY A 44 12.27 29.83 -36.40
N ALA A 45 12.65 29.48 -35.17
CA ALA A 45 12.67 28.09 -34.70
C ALA A 45 11.85 27.90 -33.41
N TYR A 46 10.92 26.94 -33.42
CA TYR A 46 10.17 26.50 -32.25
C TYR A 46 10.44 25.02 -31.97
N SER A 47 10.69 24.67 -30.72
CA SER A 47 10.97 23.30 -30.28
C SER A 47 9.85 22.75 -29.39
N ILE A 48 9.53 21.47 -29.53
CA ILE A 48 8.62 20.73 -28.67
C ILE A 48 9.35 19.50 -28.12
N ASP A 49 9.29 19.31 -26.80
CA ASP A 49 9.76 18.08 -26.16
C ASP A 49 8.67 17.02 -26.25
N PHE A 50 8.84 16.07 -27.17
CA PHE A 50 7.89 14.99 -27.37
C PHE A 50 8.24 13.84 -26.43
N LYS A 51 7.32 13.48 -25.51
CA LYS A 51 7.50 12.40 -24.53
C LYS A 51 6.53 11.25 -24.80
N VAL A 52 7.01 10.01 -24.68
CA VAL A 52 6.19 8.82 -24.85
C VAL A 52 5.95 8.17 -23.49
N LEU A 53 4.68 8.01 -23.13
CA LEU A 53 4.25 7.33 -21.91
C LEU A 53 3.96 5.86 -22.23
N VAL A 54 4.43 4.97 -21.35
CA VAL A 54 4.19 3.53 -21.45
C VAL A 54 3.52 3.07 -20.17
N PRO A 55 2.25 2.64 -20.22
CA PRO A 55 1.57 2.06 -19.08
C PRO A 55 2.32 0.83 -18.56
N PRO A 56 2.36 0.59 -17.24
CA PRO A 56 3.01 -0.59 -16.70
C PRO A 56 2.49 -1.90 -17.31
N SER A 57 3.39 -2.81 -17.66
CA SER A 57 3.02 -4.14 -18.15
C SER A 57 2.54 -5.07 -17.04
N ALA A 58 2.99 -4.83 -15.81
CA ALA A 58 2.53 -5.53 -14.61
C ALA A 58 2.69 -4.68 -13.36
N ILE A 59 1.75 -4.83 -12.42
CA ILE A 59 1.82 -4.33 -11.04
C ILE A 59 1.60 -5.52 -10.12
N LEU A 60 2.64 -5.90 -9.38
CA LEU A 60 2.68 -7.11 -8.56
C LEU A 60 2.94 -6.74 -7.11
N VAL A 61 2.25 -7.39 -6.18
CA VAL A 61 2.56 -7.33 -4.76
C VAL A 61 3.03 -8.72 -4.35
N LEU A 62 4.22 -8.79 -3.76
CA LEU A 62 4.92 -10.03 -3.44
C LEU A 62 5.11 -10.11 -1.92
N ASP A 63 4.99 -11.32 -1.36
CA ASP A 63 5.38 -11.62 0.03
C ASP A 63 6.92 -11.73 0.18
N GLU A 64 7.40 -12.12 1.37
CA GLU A 64 8.83 -12.29 1.64
C GLU A 64 9.45 -13.45 0.84
N GLU A 65 8.65 -14.46 0.52
CA GLU A 65 9.03 -15.62 -0.28
C GLU A 65 8.96 -15.38 -1.79
N GLY A 66 8.44 -14.22 -2.22
CA GLY A 66 8.30 -13.84 -3.62
C GLY A 66 7.02 -14.34 -4.30
N ASN A 67 6.06 -14.87 -3.55
CA ASN A 67 4.75 -15.26 -4.09
C ASN A 67 3.87 -14.04 -4.31
N GLN A 68 3.07 -14.09 -5.38
CA GLN A 68 2.15 -13.00 -5.69
C GLN A 68 0.93 -13.00 -4.78
N LEU A 69 0.73 -11.88 -4.09
CA LEU A 69 -0.46 -11.57 -3.31
C LEU A 69 -1.51 -10.88 -4.18
N LYS A 70 -2.77 -11.29 -4.02
CA LYS A 70 -3.90 -10.67 -4.71
C LYS A 70 -4.41 -9.47 -3.90
N ASN A 71 -5.08 -8.54 -4.58
CA ASN A 71 -5.76 -7.44 -3.89
C ASN A 71 -6.75 -7.98 -2.85
N SER A 72 -6.79 -7.33 -1.68
CA SER A 72 -7.60 -7.69 -0.51
C SER A 72 -7.27 -9.06 0.11
N THR A 73 -6.05 -9.57 -0.10
CA THR A 73 -5.59 -10.79 0.57
C THR A 73 -5.37 -10.52 2.06
N THR A 74 -5.82 -11.46 2.90
CA THR A 74 -5.60 -11.42 4.35
C THR A 74 -4.26 -12.06 4.70
N LEU A 75 -3.38 -11.29 5.33
CA LEU A 75 -2.09 -11.75 5.82
C LEU A 75 -2.18 -12.11 7.29
N GLY A 76 -2.03 -13.39 7.60
CA GLY A 76 -1.90 -13.87 8.96
C GLY A 76 -2.21 -15.35 9.15
N PRO A 77 -2.18 -15.82 10.40
CA PRO A 77 -2.12 -15.01 11.63
C PRO A 77 -0.74 -14.40 11.91
N LEU A 78 -0.70 -13.08 12.13
CA LEU A 78 0.50 -12.31 12.50
C LEU A 78 0.53 -12.06 14.02
N ARG A 79 1.71 -11.73 14.58
CA ARG A 79 1.88 -11.44 16.02
C ARG A 79 2.55 -10.09 16.25
N GLU A 80 2.26 -9.46 17.38
CA GLU A 80 2.98 -8.27 17.83
C GLU A 80 4.49 -8.53 17.90
N GLY A 81 5.28 -7.58 17.39
CA GLY A 81 6.74 -7.64 17.31
C GLY A 81 7.28 -8.42 16.12
N HIS A 82 6.44 -9.08 15.33
CA HIS A 82 6.87 -9.70 14.07
C HIS A 82 7.10 -8.61 13.00
N THR A 83 8.12 -8.78 12.18
CA THR A 83 8.40 -7.90 11.04
C THR A 83 7.65 -8.44 9.83
N LEU A 84 6.77 -7.63 9.26
CA LEU A 84 6.11 -7.90 7.99
C LEU A 84 6.94 -7.32 6.86
N GLY A 85 7.43 -8.17 5.97
CA GLY A 85 8.04 -7.81 4.70
C GLY A 85 7.08 -7.98 3.53
N GLY A 86 7.32 -7.19 2.49
CA GLY A 86 6.61 -7.31 1.22
C GLY A 86 7.21 -6.39 0.17
N THR A 87 7.07 -6.75 -1.10
CA THR A 87 7.59 -5.95 -2.21
C THR A 87 6.48 -5.62 -3.20
N CYS A 88 6.31 -4.35 -3.51
CA CYS A 88 5.46 -3.91 -4.60
C CYS A 88 6.33 -3.61 -5.82
N GLU A 89 6.10 -4.34 -6.90
CA GLU A 89 6.92 -4.34 -8.10
C GLU A 89 6.10 -3.89 -9.32
N VAL A 90 6.59 -2.86 -10.02
CA VAL A 90 5.98 -2.31 -11.23
C VAL A 90 6.94 -2.49 -12.39
N ARG A 91 6.49 -3.18 -13.44
CA ARG A 91 7.33 -3.55 -14.60
C ARG A 91 6.94 -2.76 -15.84
N GLY A 92 7.94 -2.41 -16.65
CA GLY A 92 7.75 -1.98 -18.04
C GLY A 92 7.06 -0.62 -18.18
N ALA A 93 7.24 0.29 -17.23
CA ALA A 93 6.56 1.58 -17.22
C ALA A 93 7.47 2.70 -17.74
N ARG A 94 6.89 3.74 -18.35
CA ARG A 94 7.59 5.00 -18.68
C ARG A 94 6.64 6.18 -18.49
N PRO A 95 7.02 7.25 -17.76
CA PRO A 95 8.24 7.41 -16.96
C PRO A 95 8.25 6.47 -15.74
N ALA A 96 9.35 6.52 -14.96
CA ALA A 96 9.46 5.77 -13.71
C ALA A 96 8.26 6.10 -12.79
N PRO A 97 7.42 5.10 -12.42
CA PRO A 97 6.27 5.32 -11.56
C PRO A 97 6.71 5.62 -10.12
N VAL A 98 5.91 6.43 -9.43
CA VAL A 98 6.02 6.59 -7.99
C VAL A 98 5.31 5.41 -7.33
N VAL A 99 6.07 4.58 -6.64
CA VAL A 99 5.56 3.41 -5.91
C VAL A 99 5.79 3.62 -4.42
N GLY A 100 4.85 3.19 -3.59
CA GLY A 100 5.04 3.23 -2.15
C GLY A 100 3.95 2.52 -1.37
N TRP A 101 4.27 2.24 -0.11
CA TRP A 101 3.37 1.61 0.84
C TRP A 101 2.66 2.65 1.71
N TYR A 102 1.38 2.42 1.96
CA TYR A 102 0.53 3.32 2.72
C TYR A 102 -0.31 2.56 3.74
N ARG A 103 -0.62 3.23 4.85
CA ARG A 103 -1.56 2.77 5.87
C ARG A 103 -2.44 3.93 6.29
N SER A 104 -3.76 3.76 6.15
CA SER A 104 -4.74 4.81 6.49
C SER A 104 -4.41 6.16 5.85
N GLY A 105 -3.96 6.14 4.59
CA GLY A 105 -3.56 7.33 3.82
C GLY A 105 -2.17 7.90 4.16
N LYS A 106 -1.45 7.39 5.15
CA LYS A 106 -0.09 7.82 5.49
C LYS A 106 0.94 6.92 4.81
N ARG A 107 1.95 7.52 4.18
CA ARG A 107 3.08 6.80 3.59
C ARG A 107 3.90 6.12 4.69
N LEU A 108 4.22 4.85 4.49
CA LEU A 108 5.12 4.06 5.32
C LEU A 108 6.56 4.21 4.84
N THR A 109 7.51 3.94 5.72
CA THR A 109 8.93 3.89 5.33
C THR A 109 9.19 2.63 4.50
N ASP A 110 9.65 2.83 3.28
CA ASP A 110 9.97 1.80 2.31
C ASP A 110 11.33 2.05 1.64
N THR A 111 11.93 0.99 1.12
CA THR A 111 13.15 1.09 0.30
C THR A 111 12.76 0.94 -1.16
N VAL A 112 13.05 1.95 -1.98
CA VAL A 112 12.72 1.96 -3.40
C VAL A 112 13.97 1.69 -4.23
N THR A 113 13.89 0.73 -5.15
CA THR A 113 14.90 0.48 -6.19
C THR A 113 14.30 0.75 -7.56
N ILE A 114 15.07 1.40 -8.42
CA ILE A 114 14.67 1.76 -9.77
C ILE A 114 15.73 1.21 -10.72
N ASP A 115 15.32 0.29 -11.58
CA ASP A 115 16.13 -0.24 -12.66
C ASP A 115 15.54 0.22 -14.00
N GLU A 116 16.39 0.48 -14.98
CA GLU A 116 15.98 0.87 -16.33
C GLU A 116 16.58 -0.11 -17.35
N SER A 117 15.75 -0.56 -18.29
CA SER A 117 16.20 -1.37 -19.42
C SER A 117 15.40 -0.98 -20.67
N ASN A 118 16.12 -0.68 -21.77
CA ASN A 118 15.53 -0.29 -23.05
C ASN A 118 14.52 0.87 -22.93
N GLY A 119 14.79 1.84 -22.05
CA GLY A 119 13.92 2.99 -21.82
C GLY A 119 12.64 2.69 -21.03
N LEU A 120 12.50 1.49 -20.48
CA LEU A 120 11.40 1.11 -19.59
C LEU A 120 11.91 0.89 -18.17
N PHE A 121 11.12 1.31 -17.20
CA PHE A 121 11.45 1.25 -15.79
C PHE A 121 10.84 0.02 -15.11
N LEU A 122 11.65 -0.59 -14.26
CA LEU A 122 11.28 -1.55 -13.24
C LEU A 122 11.45 -0.86 -11.88
N VAL A 123 10.37 -0.65 -11.16
CA VAL A 123 10.39 -0.01 -9.84
C VAL A 123 9.94 -1.01 -8.80
N LYS A 124 10.74 -1.19 -7.74
CA LYS A 124 10.38 -2.03 -6.59
C LYS A 124 10.36 -1.17 -5.34
N SER A 125 9.30 -1.30 -4.55
CA SER A 125 9.18 -0.70 -3.23
C SER A 125 9.06 -1.82 -2.20
N THR A 126 10.09 -1.97 -1.37
CA THR A 126 10.18 -3.01 -0.34
C THR A 126 9.84 -2.43 1.02
N LEU A 127 8.82 -2.99 1.65
CA LEU A 127 8.38 -2.67 3.00
C LEU A 127 9.06 -3.60 4.01
N SER A 128 9.45 -3.06 5.15
CA SER A 128 9.80 -3.82 6.35
C SER A 128 9.17 -3.13 7.56
N LEU A 129 8.06 -3.70 8.05
CA LEU A 129 7.24 -3.08 9.09
C LEU A 129 7.20 -3.97 10.34
N VAL A 130 7.72 -3.48 11.46
CA VAL A 130 7.55 -4.14 12.76
C VAL A 130 6.12 -3.92 13.25
N LEU A 131 5.36 -5.01 13.36
CA LEU A 131 3.96 -4.97 13.74
C LEU A 131 3.79 -4.66 15.23
N SER A 132 2.90 -3.73 15.52
CA SER A 132 2.48 -3.37 16.88
C SER A 132 0.96 -3.46 16.99
N ARG A 133 0.43 -3.24 18.20
CA ARG A 133 -1.01 -3.13 18.45
C ARG A 133 -1.70 -2.09 17.55
N GLN A 134 -0.98 -1.07 17.09
CA GLN A 134 -1.54 -0.02 16.24
C GLN A 134 -1.94 -0.54 14.85
N GLU A 135 -1.40 -1.69 14.43
CA GLU A 135 -1.69 -2.33 13.16
C GLU A 135 -2.91 -3.26 13.23
N LEU A 136 -3.56 -3.36 14.39
CA LEU A 136 -4.77 -4.16 14.58
C LEU A 136 -5.89 -3.70 13.63
N ALA A 137 -6.42 -4.62 12.82
CA ALA A 137 -7.44 -4.35 11.82
C ALA A 137 -7.07 -3.23 10.83
N SER A 138 -5.78 -2.98 10.63
CA SER A 138 -5.31 -2.02 9.64
C SER A 138 -5.16 -2.67 8.27
N ILE A 139 -5.32 -1.84 7.24
CA ILE A 139 -5.08 -2.20 5.85
C ILE A 139 -3.78 -1.52 5.43
N ILE A 140 -2.89 -2.32 4.87
CA ILE A 140 -1.70 -1.82 4.19
C ILE A 140 -1.97 -1.86 2.70
N GLU A 141 -1.59 -0.83 1.98
CA GLU A 141 -1.79 -0.78 0.53
C GLU A 141 -0.52 -0.34 -0.19
N CYS A 142 -0.18 -1.02 -1.29
CA CYS A 142 0.77 -0.47 -2.24
C CYS A 142 0.02 0.45 -3.19
N ARG A 143 0.51 1.69 -3.37
CA ARG A 143 0.00 2.64 -4.37
C ARG A 143 1.03 2.84 -5.47
N VAL A 144 0.53 2.89 -6.70
CA VAL A 144 1.30 3.14 -7.92
C VAL A 144 0.71 4.35 -8.62
N GLU A 145 1.56 5.36 -8.86
CA GLU A 145 1.20 6.61 -9.51
C GLU A 145 2.13 6.85 -10.71
N THR A 146 1.55 7.07 -11.88
CA THR A 146 2.28 7.39 -13.12
C THR A 146 1.35 8.16 -14.06
N PRO A 147 1.86 9.15 -14.82
CA PRO A 147 1.06 9.86 -15.82
C PRO A 147 0.58 8.94 -16.96
N ALA A 148 1.14 7.73 -17.09
CA ALA A 148 0.68 6.73 -18.05
C ALA A 148 -0.63 6.03 -17.64
N LEU A 149 -1.13 6.28 -16.43
CA LEU A 149 -2.41 5.78 -15.92
C LEU A 149 -3.34 6.95 -15.58
N GLU A 150 -4.64 6.78 -15.84
CA GLU A 150 -5.66 7.80 -15.55
C GLU A 150 -5.89 7.98 -14.04
N HIS A 151 -5.71 6.91 -13.27
CA HIS A 151 -5.96 6.86 -11.83
C HIS A 151 -4.82 6.14 -11.10
N ILE A 152 -4.66 6.47 -9.82
CA ILE A 152 -3.75 5.77 -8.92
C ILE A 152 -4.28 4.34 -8.73
N VAL A 153 -3.40 3.35 -8.94
CA VAL A 153 -3.71 1.95 -8.69
C VAL A 153 -3.28 1.59 -7.28
N SER A 154 -4.16 0.94 -6.51
CA SER A 154 -3.87 0.51 -5.14
C SER A 154 -4.21 -0.96 -4.91
N ASN A 155 -3.23 -1.73 -4.42
CA ASN A 155 -3.44 -3.12 -3.98
C ASN A 155 -3.42 -3.17 -2.46
N GLN A 156 -4.53 -3.60 -1.86
CA GLN A 156 -4.75 -3.64 -0.42
C GLN A 156 -4.44 -5.02 0.16
N LEU A 157 -3.90 -5.04 1.37
CA LEU A 157 -3.59 -6.21 2.18
C LEU A 157 -4.21 -6.02 3.56
N VAL A 158 -5.00 -7.00 3.99
CA VAL A 158 -5.69 -6.96 5.28
C VAL A 158 -4.84 -7.70 6.31
N LEU A 159 -4.50 -7.06 7.42
CA LEU A 159 -3.68 -7.70 8.44
C LEU A 159 -4.54 -8.45 9.47
N ASP A 160 -4.32 -9.76 9.59
CA ASP A 160 -4.85 -10.54 10.70
C ASP A 160 -3.84 -10.62 11.85
N LEU A 161 -3.81 -9.55 12.66
CA LEU A 161 -2.90 -9.43 13.79
C LEU A 161 -3.48 -9.99 15.10
N GLN A 162 -2.70 -10.84 15.77
CA GLN A 162 -2.94 -11.33 17.11
C GLN A 162 -2.18 -10.50 18.14
N VAL A 163 -2.88 -10.07 19.19
CA VAL A 163 -2.37 -9.21 20.27
C VAL A 163 -2.63 -9.84 21.63
N ARG A 164 -1.65 -9.70 22.54
CA ARG A 164 -1.74 -10.22 23.90
C ARG A 164 -2.65 -9.35 24.77
N PRO A 165 -3.27 -9.91 25.83
CA PRO A 165 -3.99 -9.12 26.82
C PRO A 165 -3.13 -8.00 27.39
N THR A 166 -3.73 -6.82 27.58
CA THR A 166 -3.03 -5.66 28.17
C THR A 166 -3.37 -5.46 29.64
N LYS A 167 -4.55 -5.92 30.06
CA LYS A 167 -5.04 -5.75 31.43
C LYS A 167 -5.99 -6.87 31.81
N ILE A 168 -5.93 -7.24 33.09
CA ILE A 168 -6.89 -8.13 33.73
C ILE A 168 -7.51 -7.39 34.91
N ASN A 169 -8.81 -7.51 35.10
CA ASN A 169 -9.53 -6.98 36.25
C ASN A 169 -10.33 -8.10 36.91
N LEU A 170 -10.23 -8.23 38.23
CA LEU A 170 -10.98 -9.19 39.01
C LEU A 170 -12.00 -8.43 39.86
N SER A 171 -13.28 -8.70 39.64
CA SER A 171 -14.39 -8.16 40.42
C SER A 171 -15.15 -9.26 41.16
N GLY A 172 -15.88 -8.87 42.21
CA GLY A 172 -16.59 -9.78 43.11
C GLY A 172 -16.42 -9.35 44.57
N VAL A 173 -16.47 -10.33 45.47
CA VAL A 173 -16.29 -10.11 46.91
C VAL A 173 -14.82 -9.72 47.20
N LYS A 174 -14.63 -8.61 47.92
CA LYS A 174 -13.29 -8.09 48.29
C LYS A 174 -12.87 -8.35 49.73
N HIS A 175 -13.82 -8.64 50.61
CA HIS A 175 -13.59 -8.79 52.05
C HIS A 175 -14.14 -10.15 52.51
N HIS A 176 -14.90 -10.16 53.60
CA HIS A 176 -15.47 -11.36 54.18
C HIS A 176 -16.86 -11.65 53.61
N THR A 177 -17.22 -12.92 53.57
CA THR A 177 -18.58 -13.40 53.31
C THR A 177 -19.02 -14.29 54.45
N VAL A 178 -20.33 -14.38 54.66
CA VAL A 178 -20.90 -15.29 55.64
C VAL A 178 -20.98 -16.70 55.04
N GLN A 179 -20.74 -17.72 55.85
CA GLN A 179 -20.89 -19.11 55.42
C GLN A 179 -22.26 -19.35 54.77
N GLY A 180 -22.27 -20.05 53.63
CA GLY A 180 -23.49 -20.32 52.86
C GLY A 180 -23.88 -19.21 51.86
N THR A 181 -23.18 -18.07 51.86
CA THR A 181 -23.42 -17.01 50.87
C THR A 181 -22.90 -17.44 49.49
N LYS A 182 -23.72 -17.29 48.45
CA LYS A 182 -23.27 -17.50 47.06
C LYS A 182 -22.39 -16.34 46.62
N VAL A 183 -21.21 -16.65 46.08
CA VAL A 183 -20.23 -15.66 45.62
C VAL A 183 -19.99 -15.81 44.13
N LEU A 184 -19.99 -14.69 43.42
CA LEU A 184 -19.56 -14.60 42.03
C LEU A 184 -18.25 -13.80 41.97
N LEU A 185 -17.21 -14.42 41.42
CA LEU A 185 -15.99 -13.74 41.03
C LEU A 185 -15.96 -13.65 39.51
N GLN A 186 -15.63 -12.48 38.98
CA GLN A 186 -15.62 -12.22 37.55
C GLN A 186 -14.24 -11.71 37.14
N CYS A 187 -13.60 -12.44 36.22
CA CYS A 187 -12.33 -12.06 35.60
C CYS A 187 -12.63 -11.43 34.24
N HIS A 188 -12.25 -10.16 34.09
CA HIS A 188 -12.40 -9.42 32.84
C HIS A 188 -11.02 -9.20 32.22
N VAL A 189 -10.82 -9.76 31.02
CA VAL A 189 -9.55 -9.64 30.26
C VAL A 189 -9.74 -8.67 29.12
N PHE A 190 -8.85 -7.67 29.05
CA PHE A 190 -8.93 -6.59 28.06
C PHE A 190 -7.81 -6.69 27.03
N GLY A 191 -8.10 -6.23 25.81
CA GLY A 191 -7.10 -5.97 24.79
C GLY A 191 -6.50 -7.19 24.08
N ALA A 192 -7.10 -8.37 24.23
CA ALA A 192 -6.65 -9.59 23.58
C ALA A 192 -7.37 -9.85 22.25
N ARG A 193 -6.64 -10.24 21.21
CA ARG A 193 -7.19 -10.80 19.97
C ARG A 193 -6.30 -11.98 19.53
N PRO A 194 -6.83 -13.21 19.39
CA PRO A 194 -8.19 -13.63 19.73
C PRO A 194 -8.48 -13.52 21.24
N ALA A 195 -9.72 -13.82 21.64
CA ALA A 195 -10.09 -13.85 23.05
C ALA A 195 -9.14 -14.77 23.84
N ALA A 196 -8.68 -14.31 25.00
CA ALA A 196 -7.72 -15.05 25.81
C ALA A 196 -8.41 -16.22 26.52
N ASN A 197 -7.70 -17.34 26.62
CA ASN A 197 -8.11 -18.44 27.49
C ASN A 197 -7.88 -18.05 28.95
N VAL A 198 -8.93 -18.12 29.76
CA VAL A 198 -8.87 -17.79 31.20
C VAL A 198 -9.02 -19.07 32.00
N THR A 199 -8.03 -19.34 32.84
CA THR A 199 -8.05 -20.47 33.79
C THR A 199 -8.11 -19.94 35.21
N TRP A 200 -9.05 -20.44 36.00
CA TRP A 200 -9.16 -20.08 37.41
C TRP A 200 -8.33 -21.02 38.29
N TYR A 201 -7.69 -20.45 39.29
CA TYR A 201 -6.91 -21.19 40.28
C TYR A 201 -7.42 -20.88 41.69
N ASN A 202 -7.58 -21.92 42.51
CA ASN A 202 -7.66 -21.77 43.96
C ASN A 202 -6.28 -22.09 44.53
N SER A 203 -5.57 -21.04 44.94
CA SER A 203 -4.15 -21.13 45.32
C SER A 203 -3.33 -21.71 44.16
N THR A 204 -2.90 -22.97 44.25
CA THR A 204 -2.12 -23.66 43.21
C THR A 204 -2.94 -24.62 42.35
N ARG A 205 -4.18 -24.91 42.74
CA ARG A 205 -5.01 -25.91 42.04
C ARG A 205 -5.87 -25.23 40.98
N ALA A 206 -5.75 -25.68 39.73
CA ALA A 206 -6.65 -25.29 38.64
C ALA A 206 -8.07 -25.78 38.94
N LEU A 207 -9.04 -24.88 38.81
CA LEU A 207 -10.46 -25.20 38.92
C LEU A 207 -10.96 -25.70 37.56
N SER A 208 -11.67 -26.83 37.54
CA SER A 208 -12.31 -27.35 36.34
C SER A 208 -13.56 -26.55 36.00
N THR A 209 -13.75 -26.22 34.73
CA THR A 209 -14.95 -25.56 34.22
C THR A 209 -16.00 -26.61 33.88
N ASP A 210 -17.02 -26.76 34.74
CA ASP A 210 -18.29 -27.32 34.30
C ASP A 210 -19.05 -26.18 33.61
N HIS A 211 -19.32 -26.33 32.31
CA HIS A 211 -19.94 -25.28 31.50
C HIS A 211 -21.42 -25.09 31.87
N GLU A 212 -21.73 -24.24 32.87
CA GLU A 212 -23.06 -23.65 33.04
C GLU A 212 -23.10 -22.26 32.37
N PRO A 213 -24.08 -21.97 31.49
CA PRO A 213 -24.21 -20.66 30.88
C PRO A 213 -24.49 -19.57 31.93
N LEU A 214 -23.83 -18.42 31.77
CA LEU A 214 -23.98 -17.23 32.63
C LEU A 214 -25.44 -16.71 32.57
N SER A 215 -26.27 -17.16 33.52
CA SER A 215 -27.56 -16.52 33.77
C SER A 215 -27.35 -15.16 34.44
N THR A 216 -28.14 -14.18 34.03
CA THR A 216 -28.06 -12.80 34.50
C THR A 216 -28.41 -12.74 35.99
N ILE A 217 -27.41 -12.74 36.86
CA ILE A 217 -27.62 -12.52 38.31
C ILE A 217 -27.78 -11.02 38.54
N SER A 218 -29.03 -10.57 38.65
CA SER A 218 -29.34 -9.19 39.06
C SER A 218 -29.00 -9.03 40.55
N THR A 219 -27.98 -8.23 40.85
CA THR A 219 -27.74 -7.72 42.20
C THR A 219 -28.88 -6.76 42.56
N LYS A 220 -29.74 -7.15 43.51
CA LYS A 220 -30.59 -6.18 44.22
C LYS A 220 -29.68 -5.33 45.11
N THR A 221 -29.63 -4.04 44.82
CA THR A 221 -29.18 -2.98 45.72
C THR A 221 -30.04 -2.91 46.97
#